data_AF-A0A075JKL2-F1
#
_entry.id   AF-A0A075JKL2-F1
#
_cell.length_a   1.000
_cell.length_b   1.000
_cell.length_c   1.000
_cell.angle_alpha   90.00
_cell.angle_beta   90.00
_cell.angle_gamma   90.00
#
_symmetry.space_group_name_H-M   'P 1'
#
loop_
_entity.id
_entity.type
_entity.pdbx_description
1 polymer ?
#
loop_
_entity_poly.entity_id
_entity_poly.type
_entity_poly.pdbx_seq_one_letter_code
_entity_poly.pdbx_strand_id
1 'polypeptide(L)' 'MTERDIWSAIATARDNAKAAEEQELARVESADTAELQRSASVRIAARQAVREALDDILGE' A
#
# COMPACT_ATOMS: atom_id res chain seq x y z
N MET A 1 11.87 9.73 20.90
CA MET A 1 11.19 9.93 19.61
C MET A 1 10.66 11.33 19.60
N THR A 2 11.14 12.15 18.68
CA THR A 2 10.63 13.50 18.45
C THR A 2 9.38 13.42 17.57
N GLU A 3 8.55 14.45 17.56
CA GLU A 3 7.41 14.56 16.66
C GLU A 3 7.81 14.39 15.19
N ARG A 4 8.98 14.92 14.80
CA ARG A 4 9.56 14.77 13.46
C ARG A 4 9.84 13.30 13.10
N ASP A 5 10.22 12.49 14.08
CA ASP A 5 10.45 11.05 13.88
C ASP A 5 9.13 10.30 13.63
N ILE A 6 8.03 10.73 14.24
CA ILE A 6 6.70 10.13 14.04
C ILE A 6 6.19 10.41 12.62
N TRP A 7 6.22 11.68 12.20
CA TRP A 7 5.80 12.06 10.84
C TRP A 7 6.66 11.38 9.76
N SER A 8 7.97 11.29 9.98
CA SER A 8 8.86 10.53 9.09
C SER A 8 8.51 9.04 9.05
N ALA A 9 8.16 8.43 10.18
CA ALA A 9 7.76 7.03 10.22
C ALA A 9 6.43 6.78 9.47
N ILE A 10 5.48 7.70 9.58
CA ILE A 10 4.19 7.65 8.86
C ILE A 10 4.43 7.76 7.34
N ALA A 11 5.26 8.71 6.90
CA ALA A 11 5.63 8.83 5.49
C ALA A 11 6.30 7.57 4.96
N THR A 12 7.25 6.99 5.70
CA THR A 12 7.87 5.70 5.34
C THR A 12 6.84 4.57 5.26
N ALA A 13 5.86 4.52 6.18
CA ALA A 13 4.81 3.51 6.15
C ALA A 13 3.92 3.63 4.91
N ARG A 14 3.57 4.86 4.51
CA ARG A 14 2.81 5.16 3.29
C ARG A 14 3.59 4.71 2.05
N ASP A 15 4.87 5.07 1.96
CA ASP A 15 5.71 4.72 0.82
C ASP A 15 5.87 3.19 0.70
N ASN A 16 5.99 2.49 1.83
CA ASN A 16 5.99 1.04 1.86
C ASN A 16 4.65 0.44 1.41
N ALA A 17 3.52 1.05 1.79
CA ALA A 17 2.20 0.61 1.34
C ALA A 17 2.06 0.75 -0.18
N LYS A 18 2.55 1.86 -0.75
CA LYS A 18 2.61 2.09 -2.20
C LYS A 18 3.51 1.08 -2.91
N ALA A 19 4.72 0.84 -2.42
CA ALA A 19 5.62 -0.15 -3.01
C ALA A 19 5.03 -1.57 -2.96
N ALA A 20 4.30 -1.91 -1.91
CA ALA A 20 3.59 -3.18 -1.81
C ALA A 20 2.40 -3.26 -2.78
N GLU A 21 1.65 -2.16 -2.97
CA GLU A 21 0.58 -2.07 -3.98
C GLU A 21 1.12 -2.37 -5.39
N GLU A 22 2.23 -1.75 -5.77
CA GLU A 22 2.90 -1.97 -7.07
C GLU A 22 3.33 -3.43 -7.26
N GLN A 23 3.79 -4.11 -6.20
CA GLN A 23 4.11 -5.53 -6.25
C GLN A 23 2.86 -6.40 -6.47
N GLU A 24 1.73 -6.05 -5.85
CA GLU A 24 0.48 -6.80 -6.05
C GLU A 24 -0.11 -6.57 -7.44
N LEU A 25 0.06 -5.37 -8.02
CA LEU A 25 -0.25 -5.09 -9.43
C LEU A 25 0.53 -6.03 -10.35
N ALA A 26 1.84 -6.16 -10.15
CA ALA A 26 2.65 -7.10 -10.93
C ALA A 26 2.18 -8.57 -10.77
N ARG A 27 1.64 -8.94 -9.60
CA ARG A 27 1.05 -10.28 -9.38
C ARG A 27 -0.29 -10.46 -10.08
N VAL A 28 -1.10 -9.41 -10.22
CA VAL A 28 -2.33 -9.43 -11.05
C VAL A 28 -1.96 -9.66 -12.51
N GLU A 29 -0.95 -8.94 -13.01
CA GLU A 29 -0.51 -9.02 -14.41
C GLU A 29 0.08 -10.40 -14.78
N SER A 30 0.75 -11.04 -13.82
CA SER A 30 1.35 -12.38 -13.97
C SER A 30 0.46 -13.53 -13.47
N ALA A 31 -0.80 -13.26 -13.11
CA ALA A 31 -1.69 -14.28 -12.57
C ALA A 31 -2.19 -15.25 -13.66
N ASP A 32 -1.80 -16.51 -13.56
CA ASP A 32 -2.25 -17.56 -14.48
C ASP A 32 -3.64 -18.13 -14.14
N THR A 33 -4.22 -17.73 -13.00
CA THR A 33 -5.55 -18.18 -12.58
C THR A 33 -6.38 -17.03 -12.03
N ALA A 34 -7.70 -17.15 -12.18
CA ALA A 34 -8.65 -16.17 -11.64
C ALA A 34 -8.61 -16.07 -10.11
N GLU A 35 -8.21 -17.15 -9.41
CA GLU A 35 -8.05 -17.11 -7.95
C GLU A 35 -6.85 -16.26 -7.53
N LEU A 36 -5.70 -16.44 -8.20
CA LEU A 36 -4.51 -15.62 -7.97
C LEU A 36 -4.77 -14.15 -8.27
N GLN A 37 -5.47 -13.88 -9.39
CA GLN A 37 -5.86 -12.53 -9.77
C GLN A 37 -6.74 -11.87 -8.70
N ARG A 38 -7.82 -12.54 -8.27
CA ARG A 38 -8.71 -12.02 -7.21
C ARG A 38 -7.97 -11.78 -5.90
N SER A 39 -7.12 -12.72 -5.51
CA SER A 39 -6.33 -12.62 -4.28
C SER A 39 -5.40 -11.41 -4.30
N ALA A 40 -4.72 -11.16 -5.43
CA ALA A 40 -3.89 -9.99 -5.62
C ALA A 40 -4.72 -8.69 -5.66
N SER A 41 -5.87 -8.67 -6.33
CA SER A 41 -6.77 -7.50 -6.34
C SER A 41 -7.27 -7.10 -4.94
N VAL A 42 -7.59 -8.08 -4.07
CA VAL A 42 -7.98 -7.79 -2.68
C VAL A 42 -6.81 -7.16 -1.91
N ARG A 43 -5.58 -7.65 -2.12
CA ARG A 43 -4.40 -7.06 -1.48
C ARG A 43 -4.13 -5.65 -1.99
N ILE A 44 -4.29 -5.37 -3.28
CA ILE A 44 -4.20 -4.01 -3.84
C ILE A 44 -5.17 -3.08 -3.11
N ALA A 45 -6.46 -3.44 -3.04
CA ALA A 45 -7.47 -2.61 -2.40
C ALA A 45 -7.15 -2.32 -0.92
N ALA A 46 -6.67 -3.33 -0.18
CA ALA A 46 -6.25 -3.14 1.20
C ALA A 46 -5.04 -2.20 1.34
N ARG A 47 -4.05 -2.29 0.43
CA ARG A 47 -2.87 -1.41 0.43
C ARG A 47 -3.24 0.02 0.06
N GLN A 48 -4.13 0.21 -0.92
CA GLN A 48 -4.67 1.52 -1.28
C GLN A 48 -5.37 2.18 -0.10
N ALA A 49 -6.26 1.45 0.59
CA ALA A 49 -6.96 1.98 1.77
C ALA A 49 -6.00 2.39 2.90
N VAL A 50 -4.94 1.61 3.15
CA VAL A 50 -3.90 1.98 4.13
C VAL A 50 -3.13 3.21 3.68
N ARG A 51 -2.75 3.29 2.40
CA ARG A 51 -2.02 4.44 1.85
C ARG A 51 -2.86 5.71 1.98
N GLU A 52 -4.12 5.68 1.57
CA GLU A 52 -5.05 6.81 1.67
C GLU A 52 -5.25 7.26 3.13
N ALA A 53 -5.41 6.33 4.07
CA ALA A 53 -5.51 6.68 5.48
C ALA A 53 -4.23 7.34 6.04
N LEU A 54 -3.06 6.99 5.51
CA LEU A 54 -1.79 7.61 5.90
C LEU A 54 -1.60 8.98 5.20
N ASP A 55 -2.04 9.11 3.95
CA ASP A 55 -2.09 10.39 3.22
C ASP A 55 -2.97 11.41 3.96
N ASP A 56 -4.16 10.98 4.42
CA ASP A 56 -5.07 11.80 5.24
C ASP A 56 -4.40 12.30 6.54
N ILE A 57 -3.61 11.44 7.19
CA ILE A 57 -2.88 11.80 8.42
C ILE A 57 -1.77 12.82 8.12
N LEU A 58 -1.08 12.67 6.99
CA LEU A 58 -0.02 13.57 6.54
C LEU A 58 -0.57 14.91 5.99
N GLY A 59 -1.84 14.95 5.62
CA GLY A 59 -2.49 16.11 4.99
C GLY A 59 -2.13 16.26 3.50
N GLU A 60 -1.87 15.15 2.82
CA GLU A 60 -1.52 15.06 1.39
C GLU A 60 -2.70 14.62 0.50
#